data_AF-A0A9W4NK89-F1
#
_entry.id   AF-A0A9W4NK89-F1
#
_cell.length_a   1.000
_cell.length_b   1.000
_cell.length_c   1.000
_cell.angle_alpha   90.00
_cell.angle_beta   90.00
_cell.angle_gamma   90.00
#
_symmetry.space_group_name_H-M   'P 1'
#
loop_
_entity.id
_entity.type
_entity.pdbx_description
1 polymer ?
#
loop_
_entity_poly.entity_id
_entity_poly.type
_entity_poly.pdbx_seq_one_letter_code
_entity_poly.pdbx_strand_id
1 'polypeptide(L)'
;MSAAEDWSPENPILAYLQTIAATKKTLPYGQPVVAYLSHNFTDSATLLRLAAELGPYIAILEIAADCVDDWSSDVIEELQQLSREHGFLLWEASKVLNSMVNFMGRADAPVETRQALTDLIKKTYTSGPLKTATWSNLATSWAPAVPVDQQENDVLIPTLRLAAREAVASTTKTIRTEIFADANDDSLAEEVEITPPFGESSSGWKEFSPGNMGSALRKSSTISVTTEEVIPQPHLQADNGAPNLPLLARSIALCLPSAIETAFTPEYRQSTIVAACANSDFVIGFATTEPFFVNHRGTDIFELALLDGNGNAQEGMDCAKLATSPYVSEHQRSLGVFSLVPPALGQDFELDSTFKPSGLHSFNFNSETPASVQYLFHITGKAVALREKNRQEREGDSSRGETPEGPKIVHIPAVIIA
;
A
#
# COMPACT_ATOMS: atom_id res chain seq x y z
N MET A 1 12.88 -35.01 6.11
CA MET A 1 13.26 -33.95 7.07
C MET A 1 14.22 -33.01 6.37
N SER A 2 13.93 -31.72 6.47
CA SER A 2 14.72 -30.54 6.07
C SER A 2 14.89 -30.25 4.57
N ALA A 3 14.06 -29.32 4.09
CA ALA A 3 14.50 -28.15 3.33
C ALA A 3 13.42 -27.09 3.49
N ALA A 4 13.44 -26.41 4.64
CA ALA A 4 12.80 -25.12 4.80
C ALA A 4 13.85 -24.09 4.37
N GLU A 5 13.83 -23.69 3.10
CA GLU A 5 14.73 -22.65 2.56
C GLU A 5 14.13 -22.15 1.25
N ASP A 6 13.49 -20.98 1.31
CA ASP A 6 13.48 -19.92 0.29
C ASP A 6 12.50 -18.82 0.76
N TRP A 7 12.86 -18.14 1.85
CA TRP A 7 12.32 -16.81 2.13
C TRP A 7 13.28 -15.81 1.51
N SER A 8 12.84 -15.09 0.47
CA SER A 8 13.55 -13.89 0.02
C SER A 8 13.30 -12.77 1.05
N PRO A 9 14.34 -12.11 1.59
CA PRO A 9 14.23 -11.07 2.62
C PRO A 9 13.77 -9.72 2.05
N GLU A 10 12.99 -9.72 0.97
CA GLU A 10 12.55 -8.52 0.28
C GLU A 10 11.09 -8.20 0.62
N ASN A 11 10.80 -6.91 0.78
CA ASN A 11 9.43 -6.42 0.95
C ASN A 11 8.54 -6.92 -0.19
N PRO A 12 7.48 -7.71 0.07
CA PRO A 12 6.65 -8.30 -1.00
C PRO A 12 5.99 -7.25 -1.90
N ILE A 13 5.70 -6.07 -1.34
CA ILE A 13 5.11 -4.97 -2.10
C ILE A 13 6.15 -4.34 -3.02
N LEU A 14 7.39 -4.17 -2.56
CA LEU A 14 8.47 -3.66 -3.42
C LEU A 14 8.82 -4.64 -4.55
N ALA A 15 8.90 -5.93 -4.23
CA ALA A 15 9.13 -6.98 -5.24
C ALA A 15 8.00 -6.99 -6.29
N TYR A 16 6.75 -6.78 -5.86
CA TYR A 16 5.62 -6.62 -6.76
C TYR A 16 5.77 -5.40 -7.67
N LEU A 17 6.17 -4.24 -7.14
CA LEU A 17 6.41 -3.01 -7.93
C LEU A 17 7.51 -3.20 -8.98
N GLN A 18 8.60 -3.86 -8.62
CA GLN A 18 9.68 -4.20 -9.56
C GLN A 18 9.17 -5.14 -10.67
N THR A 19 8.36 -6.14 -10.30
CA THR A 19 7.74 -7.06 -11.26
C THR A 19 6.76 -6.34 -12.18
N ILE A 20 5.94 -5.43 -11.64
CA ILE A 20 5.04 -4.57 -12.41
C ILE A 20 5.82 -3.73 -13.42
N ALA A 21 6.92 -3.09 -13.00
CA ALA A 21 7.73 -2.25 -13.89
C ALA A 21 8.29 -3.06 -15.07
N ALA A 22 8.60 -4.34 -14.86
CA ALA A 22 9.08 -5.24 -15.92
C ALA A 22 7.96 -5.76 -16.84
N THR A 23 6.77 -6.03 -16.29
CA THR A 23 5.70 -6.78 -16.99
C THR A 23 4.60 -5.88 -17.55
N LYS A 24 4.19 -4.83 -16.83
CA LYS A 24 3.07 -3.95 -17.21
C LYS A 24 3.51 -2.92 -18.25
N LYS A 25 3.36 -3.27 -19.53
CA LYS A 25 3.85 -2.47 -20.67
C LYS A 25 3.11 -1.15 -20.90
N THR A 26 1.94 -1.00 -20.29
CA THR A 26 1.10 0.19 -20.34
C THR A 26 1.60 1.31 -19.42
N LEU A 27 2.58 1.05 -18.54
CA LEU A 27 3.11 2.08 -17.66
C LEU A 27 3.77 3.23 -18.44
N PRO A 28 3.53 4.50 -18.07
CA PRO A 28 4.19 5.66 -18.67
C PRO A 28 5.71 5.53 -18.65
N TYR A 29 6.31 5.38 -19.84
CA TYR A 29 7.76 5.22 -20.03
C TYR A 29 8.36 4.09 -19.18
N GLY A 30 7.58 3.03 -18.91
CA GLY A 30 7.97 1.89 -18.08
C GLY A 30 8.15 2.22 -16.59
N GLN A 31 7.74 3.41 -16.13
CA GLN A 31 7.86 3.80 -14.72
C GLN A 31 6.68 3.28 -13.91
N PRO A 32 6.91 2.69 -12.72
CA PRO A 32 5.83 2.36 -11.80
C PRO A 32 5.30 3.66 -11.17
N VAL A 33 4.31 4.32 -11.80
CA VAL A 33 3.82 5.63 -11.33
C VAL A 33 2.83 5.47 -10.17
N VAL A 34 2.91 6.35 -9.17
CA VAL A 34 1.85 6.58 -8.18
C VAL A 34 0.93 7.68 -8.71
N ALA A 35 -0.37 7.42 -8.82
CA ALA A 35 -1.35 8.47 -9.03
C ALA A 35 -1.95 8.89 -7.68
N TYR A 36 -1.67 10.13 -7.27
CA TYR A 36 -2.29 10.77 -6.12
C TYR A 36 -3.54 11.51 -6.57
N LEU A 37 -4.70 11.08 -6.09
CA LEU A 37 -5.95 11.77 -6.39
C LEU A 37 -6.07 13.00 -5.48
N SER A 38 -6.19 14.18 -6.10
CA SER A 38 -6.35 15.44 -5.38
C SER A 38 -7.55 15.42 -4.44
N HIS A 39 -7.44 16.15 -3.33
CA HIS A 39 -8.51 16.35 -2.33
C HIS A 39 -9.76 17.06 -2.89
N ASN A 40 -9.74 17.51 -4.14
CA ASN A 40 -10.91 18.04 -4.84
C ASN A 40 -11.94 16.95 -5.19
N PHE A 41 -11.53 15.68 -5.22
CA PHE A 41 -12.42 14.56 -5.50
C PHE A 41 -13.00 14.02 -4.18
N THR A 42 -14.13 14.58 -3.75
CA THR A 42 -14.74 14.24 -2.46
C THR A 42 -15.85 13.19 -2.56
N ASP A 43 -16.19 12.71 -3.75
CA ASP A 43 -17.23 11.68 -3.95
C ASP A 43 -16.65 10.34 -4.43
N SER A 44 -17.22 9.24 -3.92
CA SER A 44 -16.78 7.88 -4.25
C SER A 44 -16.95 7.52 -5.73
N ALA A 45 -17.98 8.06 -6.40
CA ALA A 45 -18.24 7.78 -7.80
C ALA A 45 -17.12 8.32 -8.71
N THR A 46 -16.65 9.55 -8.46
CA THR A 46 -15.49 10.13 -9.15
C THR A 46 -14.21 9.35 -8.85
N LEU A 47 -13.99 8.97 -7.59
CA LEU A 47 -12.86 8.15 -7.17
C LEU A 47 -12.80 6.82 -7.95
N LEU A 48 -13.91 6.06 -7.98
CA LEU A 48 -14.00 4.77 -8.66
C LEU A 48 -13.83 4.90 -10.17
N ARG A 49 -14.43 5.94 -10.78
CA ARG A 49 -14.23 6.24 -12.20
C ARG A 49 -12.76 6.51 -12.52
N LEU A 50 -12.08 7.36 -11.74
CA LEU A 50 -10.66 7.65 -11.94
C LEU A 50 -9.78 6.41 -11.71
N ALA A 51 -10.11 5.58 -10.73
CA ALA A 51 -9.42 4.32 -10.48
C ALA A 51 -9.54 3.35 -11.68
N ALA A 52 -10.70 3.26 -12.30
CA ALA A 52 -10.91 2.45 -13.51
C ALA A 52 -10.17 3.04 -14.74
N GLU A 53 -10.21 4.37 -14.91
CA GLU A 53 -9.52 5.06 -16.02
C GLU A 53 -7.99 4.95 -15.93
N LEU A 54 -7.42 5.18 -14.73
CA LEU A 54 -5.98 5.24 -14.50
C LEU A 54 -5.37 3.87 -14.20
N GLY A 55 -6.15 2.93 -13.66
CA GLY A 55 -5.69 1.63 -13.18
C GLY A 55 -4.77 0.89 -14.16
N PRO A 56 -5.08 0.81 -15.47
CA PRO A 56 -4.21 0.17 -16.46
C PRO A 56 -2.83 0.82 -16.62
N TYR A 57 -2.64 2.06 -16.18
CA TYR A 57 -1.45 2.89 -16.45
C TYR A 57 -0.64 3.24 -15.18
N ILE A 58 -1.09 2.80 -14.00
CA ILE A 58 -0.43 3.12 -12.72
C ILE A 58 0.03 1.85 -12.00
N ALA A 59 0.98 2.00 -11.08
CA ALA A 59 1.40 0.95 -10.16
C ALA A 59 0.73 1.07 -8.78
N ILE A 60 0.45 2.30 -8.35
CA ILE A 60 -0.19 2.60 -7.06
C ILE A 60 -1.23 3.70 -7.27
N LEU A 61 -2.39 3.55 -6.64
CA LEU A 61 -3.38 4.60 -6.47
C LEU A 61 -3.34 5.09 -5.02
N GLU A 62 -2.99 6.36 -4.84
CA GLU A 62 -2.91 7.02 -3.54
C GLU A 62 -4.19 7.83 -3.28
N ILE A 63 -4.82 7.57 -2.13
CA ILE A 63 -6.18 7.99 -1.79
C ILE A 63 -6.18 8.63 -0.40
N ALA A 64 -6.75 9.83 -0.29
CA ALA A 64 -7.09 10.46 0.98
C ALA A 64 -8.54 10.07 1.37
N ALA A 65 -8.70 8.88 1.97
CA ALA A 65 -10.01 8.28 2.20
C ALA A 65 -10.91 9.10 3.14
N ASP A 66 -10.35 9.89 4.06
CA ASP A 66 -11.13 10.77 4.94
C ASP A 66 -11.70 12.03 4.25
N CYS A 67 -11.24 12.33 3.04
CA CYS A 67 -11.74 13.42 2.20
C CYS A 67 -12.91 12.98 1.30
N VAL A 68 -13.27 11.69 1.32
CA VAL A 68 -14.39 11.14 0.56
C VAL A 68 -15.63 11.13 1.44
N ASP A 69 -16.61 11.97 1.11
CA ASP A 69 -17.80 12.26 1.90
C ASP A 69 -18.67 11.03 2.17
N ASP A 70 -18.74 10.11 1.20
CA ASP A 70 -19.55 8.89 1.20
C ASP A 70 -18.70 7.61 1.34
N TRP A 71 -17.51 7.70 1.96
CA TRP A 71 -16.63 6.55 2.20
C TRP A 71 -17.33 5.41 2.94
N SER A 72 -17.30 4.21 2.37
CA SER A 72 -17.98 3.03 2.90
C SER A 72 -17.23 1.73 2.61
N SER A 73 -17.69 0.61 3.20
CA SER A 73 -17.15 -0.72 2.89
C SER A 73 -17.37 -1.10 1.42
N ASP A 74 -18.49 -0.69 0.82
CA ASP A 74 -18.82 -1.01 -0.57
C ASP A 74 -17.80 -0.34 -1.52
N VAL A 75 -17.45 0.92 -1.24
CA VAL A 75 -16.40 1.65 -1.99
C VAL A 75 -15.04 0.95 -1.87
N ILE A 76 -14.72 0.43 -0.68
CA ILE A 76 -13.47 -0.33 -0.47
C ILE A 76 -13.47 -1.62 -1.31
N GLU A 77 -14.58 -2.35 -1.34
CA GLU A 77 -14.70 -3.60 -2.11
C GLU A 77 -14.55 -3.35 -3.62
N GLU A 78 -15.17 -2.30 -4.13
CA GLU A 78 -15.05 -1.88 -5.54
C GLU A 78 -13.62 -1.43 -5.88
N LEU A 79 -12.96 -0.64 -5.02
CA LEU A 79 -11.55 -0.25 -5.20
C LEU A 79 -10.62 -1.46 -5.22
N GLN A 80 -10.84 -2.43 -4.33
CA GLN A 80 -10.07 -3.66 -4.31
C GLN A 80 -10.32 -4.52 -5.56
N GLN A 81 -11.53 -4.47 -6.11
CA GLN A 81 -11.85 -5.13 -7.36
C GLN A 81 -11.11 -4.49 -8.54
N LEU A 82 -11.12 -3.16 -8.66
CA LEU A 82 -10.38 -2.43 -9.68
C LEU A 82 -8.86 -2.63 -9.55
N SER A 83 -8.36 -2.63 -8.31
CA SER A 83 -6.97 -2.95 -7.99
C SER A 83 -6.59 -4.32 -8.55
N ARG A 84 -7.42 -5.36 -8.32
CA ARG A 84 -7.24 -6.71 -8.87
C ARG A 84 -7.31 -6.76 -10.39
N GLU A 85 -8.31 -6.11 -10.96
CA GLU A 85 -8.54 -6.10 -12.41
C GLU A 85 -7.38 -5.49 -13.17
N HIS A 86 -6.87 -4.36 -12.69
CA HIS A 86 -5.84 -3.59 -13.39
C HIS A 86 -4.42 -3.79 -12.85
N GLY A 87 -4.25 -4.53 -11.75
CA GLY A 87 -2.94 -4.80 -11.15
C GLY A 87 -2.25 -3.52 -10.66
N PHE A 88 -2.89 -2.77 -9.77
CA PHE A 88 -2.29 -1.65 -9.04
C PHE A 88 -2.53 -1.80 -7.54
N LEU A 89 -1.66 -1.23 -6.71
CA LEU A 89 -1.79 -1.26 -5.26
C LEU A 89 -2.56 -0.05 -4.73
N LEU A 90 -3.16 -0.18 -3.55
CA LEU A 90 -3.82 0.91 -2.85
C LEU A 90 -2.91 1.50 -1.78
N TRP A 91 -2.83 2.83 -1.73
CA TRP A 91 -2.14 3.58 -0.68
C TRP A 91 -3.08 4.58 -0.03
N GLU A 92 -3.33 4.42 1.27
CA GLU A 92 -4.08 5.35 2.09
C GLU A 92 -3.15 6.45 2.63
N ALA A 93 -3.44 7.70 2.26
CA ALA A 93 -2.58 8.85 2.52
C ALA A 93 -3.27 10.00 3.27
N SER A 94 -4.49 9.81 3.78
CA SER A 94 -5.15 10.83 4.60
C SER A 94 -4.46 11.06 5.94
N LYS A 95 -3.82 10.03 6.49
CA LYS A 95 -3.24 10.08 7.83
C LYS A 95 -1.81 9.59 7.84
N VAL A 96 -0.97 10.38 8.51
CA VAL A 96 0.35 9.95 8.93
C VAL A 96 0.21 9.27 10.30
N LEU A 97 0.48 7.96 10.34
CA LEU A 97 0.23 7.11 11.52
C LEU A 97 0.92 7.66 12.79
N ASN A 98 2.25 7.73 12.80
CA ASN A 98 2.96 8.48 13.82
C ASN A 98 3.04 9.94 13.40
N SER A 99 2.20 10.81 13.97
CA SER A 99 2.25 12.26 13.73
C SER A 99 3.25 12.99 14.64
N MET A 100 3.78 12.31 15.67
CA MET A 100 4.71 12.88 16.64
C MET A 100 6.15 12.70 16.18
N VAL A 101 6.60 13.67 15.38
CA VAL A 101 7.97 13.74 14.88
C VAL A 101 8.96 13.80 16.05
N ASN A 102 10.00 12.97 15.96
CA ASN A 102 11.14 13.00 16.89
C ASN A 102 10.76 12.83 18.36
N PHE A 103 9.72 12.06 18.69
CA PHE A 103 9.34 11.80 20.09
C PHE A 103 9.51 10.33 20.49
N MET A 104 9.07 9.39 19.63
CA MET A 104 8.97 7.96 19.98
C MET A 104 10.31 7.29 20.30
N GLY A 105 11.38 7.72 19.62
CA GLY A 105 12.73 7.16 19.73
C GLY A 105 13.65 7.94 20.65
N ARG A 106 13.18 9.00 21.32
CA ARG A 106 14.01 9.72 22.29
C ARG A 106 14.21 8.90 23.57
N ALA A 107 15.44 8.86 24.05
CA ALA A 107 15.78 8.16 25.28
C ALA A 107 15.12 8.76 26.55
N ASP A 108 14.83 10.06 26.53
CA ASP A 108 14.18 10.79 27.64
C ASP A 108 12.65 10.78 27.58
N ALA A 109 12.05 10.21 26.52
CA ALA A 109 10.60 10.14 26.39
C ALA A 109 10.01 9.16 27.44
N PRO A 110 9.04 9.61 28.26
CA PRO A 110 8.43 8.77 29.29
C PRO A 110 7.85 7.48 28.72
N VAL A 111 8.22 6.34 29.31
CA VAL A 111 7.82 5.00 28.83
C VAL A 111 6.30 4.86 28.72
N GLU A 112 5.56 5.33 29.73
CA GLU A 112 4.10 5.28 29.74
C GLU A 112 3.48 6.07 28.58
N THR A 113 4.03 7.27 28.30
CA THR A 113 3.59 8.09 27.17
C THR A 113 3.91 7.40 25.84
N ARG A 114 5.11 6.79 25.71
CA ARG A 114 5.47 6.04 24.51
C ARG A 114 4.54 4.86 24.26
N GLN A 115 4.19 4.12 25.31
CA GLN A 115 3.27 3.00 25.23
C GLN A 115 1.87 3.47 24.81
N ALA A 116 1.32 4.48 25.48
CA ALA A 116 -0.02 5.00 25.18
C ALA A 116 -0.15 5.52 23.74
N LEU A 117 0.88 6.17 23.22
CA LEU A 117 0.92 6.62 21.83
C LEU A 117 1.05 5.46 20.86
N THR A 118 1.90 4.48 21.15
CA THR A 118 2.04 3.28 20.33
C THR A 118 0.70 2.55 20.20
N ASP A 119 -0.03 2.41 21.31
CA ASP A 119 -1.38 1.81 21.32
C ASP A 119 -2.38 2.64 20.53
N LEU A 120 -2.32 3.98 20.65
CA LEU A 120 -3.17 4.89 19.87
C LEU A 120 -2.89 4.77 18.37
N ILE A 121 -1.62 4.77 17.96
CA ILE A 121 -1.22 4.64 16.55
C ILE A 121 -1.66 3.27 16.01
N LYS A 122 -1.40 2.18 16.74
CA LYS A 122 -1.89 0.82 16.39
C LYS A 122 -3.40 0.81 16.19
N LYS A 123 -4.15 1.45 17.08
CA LYS A 123 -5.62 1.51 17.01
C LYS A 123 -6.09 2.33 15.82
N THR A 124 -5.47 3.47 15.53
CA THR A 124 -5.78 4.29 14.35
C THR A 124 -5.52 3.53 13.05
N TYR A 125 -4.46 2.72 13.00
CA TYR A 125 -4.12 1.94 11.82
C TYR A 125 -5.09 0.78 11.54
N THR A 126 -5.53 0.08 12.59
CA THR A 126 -6.32 -1.16 12.47
C THR A 126 -7.82 -1.00 12.69
N SER A 127 -8.25 0.11 13.27
CA SER A 127 -9.63 0.34 13.72
C SER A 127 -10.16 1.70 13.24
N GLY A 128 -11.33 2.11 13.75
CA GLY A 128 -11.99 3.37 13.40
C GLY A 128 -12.78 3.29 12.09
N PRO A 129 -13.18 4.43 11.52
CA PRO A 129 -13.94 4.46 10.26
C PRO A 129 -13.13 3.99 9.05
N LEU A 130 -11.84 4.34 8.98
CA LEU A 130 -10.99 4.00 7.83
C LEU A 130 -10.45 2.58 7.87
N LYS A 131 -10.11 2.06 9.06
CA LYS A 131 -9.50 0.73 9.25
C LYS A 131 -8.38 0.46 8.23
N THR A 132 -7.47 1.41 8.03
CA THR A 132 -6.49 1.42 6.92
C THR A 132 -5.82 0.07 6.67
N ALA A 133 -5.39 -0.61 7.73
CA ALA A 133 -4.71 -1.91 7.65
C ALA A 133 -5.55 -3.05 7.04
N THR A 134 -6.88 -2.95 7.01
CA THR A 134 -7.74 -4.02 6.47
C THR A 134 -7.79 -4.00 4.95
N TRP A 135 -7.63 -2.85 4.31
CA TRP A 135 -7.87 -2.71 2.88
C TRP A 135 -6.70 -2.15 2.07
N SER A 136 -5.90 -1.22 2.63
CA SER A 136 -4.82 -0.57 1.91
C SER A 136 -3.55 -1.40 1.95
N ASN A 137 -2.80 -1.47 0.84
CA ASN A 137 -1.48 -2.11 0.81
C ASN A 137 -0.43 -1.25 1.53
N LEU A 138 -0.56 0.08 1.43
CA LEU A 138 0.40 1.04 1.95
C LEU A 138 -0.26 2.05 2.91
N ALA A 139 0.52 2.49 3.89
CA ALA A 139 0.19 3.61 4.76
C ALA A 139 1.43 4.48 5.00
N THR A 140 1.23 5.70 5.48
CA THR A 140 2.31 6.67 5.69
C THR A 140 2.58 6.85 7.18
N SER A 141 3.86 6.99 7.58
CA SER A 141 4.24 7.26 8.97
C SER A 141 5.50 8.13 9.05
N TRP A 142 5.59 9.04 10.03
CA TRP A 142 6.90 9.56 10.43
C TRP A 142 7.71 8.47 11.14
N ALA A 143 9.03 8.53 10.97
CA ALA A 143 9.93 7.62 11.67
C ALA A 143 9.91 7.86 13.19
N PRO A 144 10.20 6.82 13.99
CA PRO A 144 10.22 6.94 15.45
C PRO A 144 11.35 7.86 15.95
N ALA A 145 12.39 8.10 15.14
CA ALA A 145 13.61 8.85 15.50
C ALA A 145 14.52 8.16 16.51
N VAL A 146 14.60 6.83 16.45
CA VAL A 146 15.57 6.07 17.26
C VAL A 146 16.99 6.39 16.76
N PRO A 147 17.99 6.62 17.62
CA PRO A 147 19.35 6.88 17.19
C PRO A 147 19.91 5.79 16.26
N VAL A 148 20.76 6.16 15.31
CA VAL A 148 21.31 5.27 14.26
C VAL A 148 21.93 3.99 14.82
N ASP A 149 22.59 4.10 15.98
CA ASP A 149 23.29 3.03 16.69
C ASP A 149 22.39 2.17 17.60
N GLN A 150 21.09 2.49 17.69
CA GLN A 150 20.17 1.93 18.68
C GLN A 150 18.86 1.45 18.06
N GLN A 151 18.82 1.17 16.75
CA GLN A 151 17.60 0.80 16.03
C GLN A 151 16.89 -0.43 16.60
N GLU A 152 17.60 -1.31 17.29
CA GLU A 152 17.03 -2.45 18.01
C GLU A 152 16.03 -2.04 19.11
N ASN A 153 16.07 -0.79 19.56
CA ASN A 153 15.16 -0.23 20.55
C ASN A 153 13.87 0.35 19.93
N ASP A 154 13.68 0.25 18.61
CA ASP A 154 12.43 0.66 17.96
C ASP A 154 11.27 -0.27 18.34
N VAL A 155 10.25 0.31 18.96
CA VAL A 155 9.01 -0.39 19.33
C VAL A 155 7.88 -0.12 18.34
N LEU A 156 7.93 1.02 17.63
CA LEU A 156 6.82 1.48 16.80
C LEU A 156 6.69 0.64 15.53
N ILE A 157 7.75 0.54 14.72
CA ILE A 157 7.66 -0.16 13.43
C ILE A 157 7.33 -1.65 13.62
N PRO A 158 7.94 -2.38 14.58
CA PRO A 158 7.53 -3.75 14.87
C PRO A 158 6.07 -3.87 15.32
N THR A 159 5.57 -2.92 16.11
CA THR A 159 4.17 -2.92 16.54
C THR A 159 3.21 -2.71 15.37
N LEU A 160 3.51 -1.78 14.46
CA LEU A 160 2.72 -1.56 13.23
C LEU A 160 2.74 -2.79 12.32
N ARG A 161 3.89 -3.44 12.18
CA ARG A 161 4.03 -4.69 11.42
C ARG A 161 3.13 -5.79 11.98
N LEU A 162 3.15 -5.99 13.29
CA LEU A 162 2.29 -6.97 13.95
C LEU A 162 0.81 -6.61 13.77
N ALA A 163 0.45 -5.35 13.97
CA ALA A 163 -0.91 -4.85 13.82
C ALA A 163 -1.46 -5.05 12.40
N ALA A 164 -0.64 -4.79 11.37
CA ALA A 164 -0.97 -5.09 9.98
C ALA A 164 -1.28 -6.58 9.77
N ARG A 165 -0.40 -7.46 10.26
CA ARG A 165 -0.57 -8.92 10.14
C ARG A 165 -1.84 -9.40 10.83
N GLU A 166 -2.11 -8.89 12.03
CA GLU A 166 -3.34 -9.19 12.79
C GLU A 166 -4.60 -8.71 12.04
N ALA A 167 -4.58 -7.49 11.49
CA ALA A 167 -5.69 -6.95 10.72
C ALA A 167 -6.01 -7.80 9.49
N VAL A 168 -5.00 -8.13 8.69
CA VAL A 168 -5.14 -8.99 7.50
C VAL A 168 -5.68 -10.38 7.86
N ALA A 169 -5.16 -10.98 8.94
CA ALA A 169 -5.62 -12.28 9.41
C ALA A 169 -7.09 -12.23 9.88
N SER A 170 -7.52 -11.14 10.51
CA SER A 170 -8.91 -10.96 10.94
C SER A 170 -9.87 -10.83 9.75
N THR A 171 -9.53 -10.02 8.75
CA THR A 171 -10.34 -9.84 7.53
C THR A 171 -10.47 -11.15 6.76
N THR A 172 -9.38 -11.92 6.63
CA THR A 172 -9.38 -13.22 5.94
C THR A 172 -10.28 -14.23 6.64
N LYS A 173 -10.32 -14.24 7.98
CA LYS A 173 -11.19 -15.13 8.77
C LYS A 173 -12.67 -14.79 8.63
N THR A 174 -13.02 -13.51 8.60
CA THR A 174 -14.42 -13.06 8.50
C THR A 174 -15.08 -13.47 7.17
N ILE A 175 -14.31 -13.65 6.10
CA ILE A 175 -14.82 -13.98 4.76
C ILE A 175 -15.22 -15.48 4.64
N ARG A 176 -14.94 -16.32 5.64
CA ARG A 176 -15.26 -17.76 5.62
C ARG A 176 -16.33 -18.15 6.63
N THR A 177 -17.59 -18.13 6.19
CA THR A 177 -18.68 -18.84 6.86
C THR A 177 -19.48 -19.61 5.81
N GLU A 178 -19.17 -20.90 5.65
CA GLU A 178 -20.02 -21.83 4.90
C GLU A 178 -21.08 -22.41 5.85
N ILE A 179 -22.35 -22.15 5.56
CA ILE A 179 -23.48 -22.70 6.32
C ILE A 179 -23.92 -23.98 5.59
N PHE A 180 -23.51 -25.14 6.08
CA PHE A 180 -24.08 -26.41 5.63
C PHE A 180 -25.39 -26.64 6.39
N ALA A 181 -26.52 -26.53 5.70
CA ALA A 181 -27.78 -27.08 6.16
C ALA A 181 -27.83 -28.54 5.69
N ASP A 182 -27.81 -29.48 6.63
CA ASP A 182 -27.99 -30.89 6.34
C ASP A 182 -29.47 -31.10 5.96
N ALA A 183 -29.77 -31.03 4.66
CA ALA A 183 -31.06 -31.46 4.15
C ALA A 183 -31.01 -32.99 4.09
N ASN A 184 -31.53 -33.64 5.12
CA ASN A 184 -31.78 -35.08 5.12
C ASN A 184 -32.59 -35.44 3.85
N ASP A 185 -31.92 -36.06 2.89
CA ASP A 185 -32.50 -36.66 1.70
C ASP A 185 -32.92 -38.09 2.07
N ASP A 186 -34.10 -38.23 2.70
CA ASP A 186 -34.78 -39.53 2.80
C ASP A 186 -35.70 -39.68 1.58
N SER A 187 -35.16 -40.28 0.53
CA SER A 187 -35.93 -40.75 -0.62
C SER A 187 -36.69 -42.03 -0.25
N LEU A 188 -38.03 -41.98 -0.24
CA LEU A 188 -38.93 -42.71 -1.16
C LEU A 188 -40.36 -42.90 -0.60
N ALA A 189 -41.33 -42.42 -1.39
CA ALA A 189 -42.71 -42.86 -1.59
C ALA A 189 -43.71 -42.77 -0.42
N GLU A 190 -44.66 -41.82 -0.53
CA GLU A 190 -46.06 -42.15 -0.84
C GLU A 190 -46.82 -40.91 -1.35
N GLU A 191 -47.61 -41.12 -2.39
CA GLU A 191 -48.49 -40.13 -3.02
C GLU A 191 -49.59 -39.67 -2.06
N VAL A 192 -49.73 -38.37 -1.82
CA VAL A 192 -51.04 -37.76 -1.50
C VAL A 192 -51.15 -36.40 -2.19
N GLU A 193 -52.03 -36.36 -3.17
CA GLU A 193 -52.51 -35.19 -3.91
C GLU A 193 -53.44 -34.33 -3.03
N ILE A 194 -53.11 -33.06 -2.74
CA ILE A 194 -54.12 -32.04 -2.38
C ILE A 194 -53.72 -30.64 -2.90
N THR A 195 -54.63 -30.10 -3.72
CA THR A 195 -54.76 -28.78 -4.36
C THR A 195 -54.55 -27.57 -3.41
N PRO A 196 -54.02 -26.42 -3.89
CA PRO A 196 -53.89 -25.21 -3.05
C PRO A 196 -55.19 -24.40 -3.03
N PRO A 197 -55.47 -23.70 -1.92
CA PRO A 197 -56.04 -22.37 -2.05
C PRO A 197 -55.32 -21.31 -1.22
N PHE A 198 -55.28 -20.13 -1.84
CA PHE A 198 -55.10 -18.78 -1.31
C PHE A 198 -55.56 -18.57 0.15
N GLY A 199 -54.88 -17.67 0.87
CA GLY A 199 -55.48 -17.00 2.03
C GLY A 199 -54.51 -16.27 2.94
N GLU A 200 -54.76 -14.98 3.14
CA GLU A 200 -54.04 -13.98 3.93
C GLU A 200 -54.05 -14.19 5.46
N SER A 201 -53.20 -13.41 6.13
CA SER A 201 -53.33 -12.93 7.52
C SER A 201 -52.97 -13.98 8.60
N SER A 202 -52.58 -13.68 9.83
CA SER A 202 -52.45 -12.46 10.62
C SER A 202 -51.63 -12.87 11.86
N SER A 203 -50.85 -11.94 12.41
CA SER A 203 -50.50 -11.76 13.83
C SER A 203 -50.72 -12.90 14.83
N GLY A 204 -49.75 -13.07 15.75
CA GLY A 204 -50.11 -13.12 17.17
C GLY A 204 -49.35 -14.15 18.01
N TRP A 205 -48.36 -13.64 18.75
CA TRP A 205 -47.78 -14.29 19.91
C TRP A 205 -48.85 -14.60 20.98
N LYS A 206 -48.84 -15.83 21.52
CA LYS A 206 -49.30 -16.24 22.87
C LYS A 206 -48.77 -17.65 23.14
N GLU A 207 -47.72 -17.80 23.94
CA GLU A 207 -47.71 -17.87 25.41
C GLU A 207 -48.24 -19.21 25.97
N PHE A 208 -47.40 -19.82 26.79
CA PHE A 208 -47.41 -21.21 27.25
C PHE A 208 -48.57 -21.55 28.21
N SER A 209 -49.02 -22.80 28.16
CA SER A 209 -49.47 -23.52 29.36
C SER A 209 -49.18 -25.02 29.27
N PRO A 210 -48.97 -25.70 30.41
CA PRO A 210 -48.14 -26.88 30.52
C PRO A 210 -48.96 -28.18 30.60
N GLY A 211 -48.41 -29.26 30.05
CA GLY A 211 -48.88 -30.61 30.37
C GLY A 211 -49.06 -31.52 29.16
N ASN A 212 -47.95 -32.08 28.66
CA ASN A 212 -47.91 -33.52 28.38
C ASN A 212 -46.45 -33.97 28.21
N MET A 213 -46.02 -34.87 29.09
CA MET A 213 -44.75 -35.58 28.96
C MET A 213 -44.82 -36.53 27.76
N GLY A 214 -43.85 -36.45 26.85
CA GLY A 214 -43.59 -37.50 25.86
C GLY A 214 -42.79 -37.01 24.65
N SER A 215 -41.55 -37.50 24.54
CA SER A 215 -40.63 -37.35 23.40
C SER A 215 -39.95 -35.98 23.22
N ALA A 216 -38.88 -35.76 23.99
CA ALA A 216 -37.87 -34.75 23.68
C ALA A 216 -36.99 -35.27 22.52
N LEU A 217 -37.37 -34.96 21.28
CA LEU A 217 -36.46 -35.04 20.14
C LEU A 217 -35.38 -33.97 20.31
N ARG A 218 -34.14 -34.44 20.38
CA ARG A 218 -32.95 -33.64 20.69
C ARG A 218 -32.79 -32.49 19.72
N LYS A 219 -32.49 -31.33 20.28
CA LYS A 219 -31.96 -30.15 19.59
C LYS A 219 -30.89 -30.58 18.59
N SER A 220 -31.06 -30.19 17.34
CA SER A 220 -30.04 -30.28 16.30
C SER A 220 -28.78 -29.60 16.82
N SER A 221 -27.72 -30.38 17.00
CA SER A 221 -26.40 -29.85 17.34
C SER A 221 -25.80 -29.25 16.07
N THR A 222 -25.79 -27.92 15.95
CA THR A 222 -24.95 -27.25 14.97
C THR A 222 -23.50 -27.51 15.34
N ILE A 223 -22.81 -28.34 14.55
CA ILE A 223 -21.38 -28.57 14.67
C ILE A 223 -20.71 -27.58 13.72
N SER A 224 -20.11 -26.53 14.27
CA SER A 224 -19.22 -25.65 13.51
C SER A 224 -17.89 -26.38 13.32
N VAL A 225 -17.67 -26.97 12.15
CA VAL A 225 -16.35 -27.51 11.78
C VAL A 225 -15.54 -26.36 11.18
N THR A 226 -14.50 -25.92 11.88
CA THR A 226 -13.49 -25.00 11.32
C THR A 226 -12.47 -25.82 10.54
N THR A 227 -12.57 -25.87 9.21
CA THR A 227 -11.51 -26.37 8.34
C THR A 227 -10.56 -25.23 7.95
N GLU A 228 -9.29 -25.32 8.37
CA GLU A 228 -8.21 -24.51 7.83
C GLU A 228 -7.78 -25.07 6.46
N GLU A 229 -8.42 -24.64 5.38
CA GLU A 229 -7.93 -24.91 4.02
C GLU A 229 -7.71 -23.62 3.26
N VAL A 230 -6.47 -23.20 2.99
CA VAL A 230 -6.17 -22.03 2.14
C VAL A 230 -6.55 -22.34 0.68
N ILE A 231 -7.81 -22.16 0.32
CA ILE A 231 -8.27 -22.18 -1.06
C ILE A 231 -8.06 -20.78 -1.65
N PRO A 232 -7.25 -20.60 -2.71
CA PRO A 232 -7.13 -19.33 -3.40
C PRO A 232 -8.49 -18.96 -4.01
N GLN A 233 -8.93 -17.72 -3.80
CA GLN A 233 -10.10 -17.18 -4.50
C GLN A 233 -9.94 -17.37 -6.03
N PRO A 234 -11.03 -17.60 -6.78
CA PRO A 234 -10.97 -17.90 -8.20
C PRO A 234 -10.14 -16.84 -8.92
N HIS A 235 -9.14 -17.32 -9.64
CA HIS A 235 -8.16 -16.53 -10.36
C HIS A 235 -8.84 -15.62 -11.40
N LEU A 236 -9.15 -14.38 -11.03
CA LEU A 236 -9.24 -13.31 -12.02
C LEU A 236 -7.81 -13.07 -12.51
N GLN A 237 -7.43 -13.74 -13.60
CA GLN A 237 -6.22 -13.36 -14.33
C GLN A 237 -6.37 -11.90 -14.73
N ALA A 238 -5.44 -11.06 -14.30
CA ALA A 238 -5.34 -9.69 -14.79
C ALA A 238 -5.23 -9.76 -16.32
N ASP A 239 -6.11 -9.05 -17.02
CA ASP A 239 -6.33 -9.16 -18.48
C ASP A 239 -5.11 -8.75 -19.34
N ASN A 240 -4.00 -8.33 -18.69
CA ASN A 240 -2.86 -7.68 -19.32
C ASN A 240 -1.48 -8.25 -18.93
N GLY A 241 -1.40 -9.48 -18.42
CA GLY A 241 -0.12 -10.10 -18.05
C GLY A 241 0.56 -9.48 -16.82
N ALA A 242 -0.20 -8.77 -15.99
CA ALA A 242 0.26 -8.25 -14.71
C ALA A 242 0.41 -9.40 -13.67
N PRO A 243 1.41 -9.34 -12.77
CA PRO A 243 1.61 -10.32 -11.72
C PRO A 243 0.45 -10.34 -10.71
N ASN A 244 0.29 -11.44 -10.00
CA ASN A 244 -0.68 -11.56 -8.90
C ASN A 244 -0.37 -10.52 -7.80
N LEU A 245 -1.39 -9.77 -7.38
CA LEU A 245 -1.24 -8.78 -6.32
C LEU A 245 -0.90 -9.44 -4.98
N PRO A 246 -0.03 -8.80 -4.16
CA PRO A 246 0.24 -9.24 -2.80
C PRO A 246 -0.90 -8.78 -1.87
N LEU A 247 -2.09 -9.35 -2.05
CA LEU A 247 -3.34 -8.92 -1.39
C LEU A 247 -3.26 -8.92 0.15
N LEU A 248 -2.44 -9.80 0.72
CA LEU A 248 -2.24 -9.96 2.16
C LEU A 248 -1.04 -9.17 2.69
N ALA A 249 -0.23 -8.57 1.81
CA ALA A 249 0.92 -7.78 2.24
C ALA A 249 0.48 -6.37 2.62
N ARG A 250 1.11 -5.85 3.67
CA ARG A 250 0.97 -4.49 4.15
C ARG A 250 2.36 -3.93 4.38
N SER A 251 2.54 -2.65 4.07
CA SER A 251 3.80 -1.96 4.30
C SER A 251 3.55 -0.50 4.64
N ILE A 252 4.56 0.15 5.20
CA ILE A 252 4.55 1.58 5.44
C ILE A 252 5.64 2.28 4.63
N ALA A 253 5.32 3.47 4.10
CA ALA A 253 6.31 4.41 3.63
C ALA A 253 6.63 5.39 4.77
N LEU A 254 7.93 5.58 5.05
CA LEU A 254 8.36 6.55 6.03
C LEU A 254 8.44 7.93 5.39
N CYS A 255 7.85 8.94 6.02
CA CYS A 255 8.05 10.33 5.61
C CYS A 255 9.53 10.68 5.78
N LEU A 256 10.17 11.06 4.68
CA LEU A 256 11.56 11.44 4.63
C LEU A 256 11.64 12.96 4.37
N PRO A 257 12.00 13.76 5.40
CA PRO A 257 12.12 15.21 5.26
C PRO A 257 13.09 15.59 4.16
N SER A 258 12.85 16.72 3.50
CA SER A 258 13.80 17.20 2.50
C SER A 258 15.13 17.58 3.14
N ALA A 259 16.24 17.27 2.48
CA ALA A 259 17.58 17.64 2.94
C ALA A 259 17.80 19.16 3.03
N ILE A 260 16.97 19.96 2.35
CA ILE A 260 17.04 21.44 2.41
C ILE A 260 16.03 22.05 3.41
N GLU A 261 15.20 21.23 4.05
CA GLU A 261 14.19 21.70 5.00
C GLU A 261 14.80 21.88 6.40
N THR A 262 14.86 23.12 6.88
CA THR A 262 15.50 23.45 8.17
C THR A 262 14.67 23.06 9.39
N ALA A 263 13.43 22.61 9.20
CA ALA A 263 12.55 22.20 10.30
C ALA A 263 12.97 20.85 10.92
N PHE A 264 13.73 20.05 10.17
CA PHE A 264 14.23 18.74 10.61
C PHE A 264 15.74 18.76 10.73
N THR A 265 16.28 17.97 11.66
CA THR A 265 17.72 17.86 11.83
C THR A 265 18.29 16.78 10.89
N PRO A 266 19.55 16.92 10.44
CA PRO A 266 20.21 15.88 9.66
C PRO A 266 20.21 14.51 10.34
N GLU A 267 20.32 14.47 11.67
CA GLU A 267 20.28 13.24 12.47
C GLU A 267 18.92 12.55 12.42
N TYR A 268 17.82 13.31 12.42
CA TYR A 268 16.47 12.74 12.25
C TYR A 268 16.32 12.10 10.86
N ARG A 269 16.86 12.76 9.82
CA ARG A 269 16.88 12.21 8.46
C ARG A 269 17.70 10.91 8.39
N GLN A 270 18.90 10.87 8.98
CA GLN A 270 19.70 9.64 9.06
C GLN A 270 18.99 8.53 9.81
N SER A 271 18.43 8.84 10.99
CA SER A 271 17.64 7.90 11.79
C SER A 271 16.50 7.30 10.97
N THR A 272 15.79 8.12 10.18
CA THR A 272 14.71 7.66 9.29
C THR A 272 15.22 6.67 8.24
N ILE A 273 16.36 6.95 7.63
CA ILE A 273 16.97 6.08 6.62
C ILE A 273 17.38 4.73 7.23
N VAL A 274 18.04 4.76 8.39
CA VAL A 274 18.49 3.53 9.05
C VAL A 274 17.30 2.73 9.59
N ALA A 275 16.24 3.39 10.08
CA ALA A 275 15.01 2.73 10.51
C ALA A 275 14.33 1.97 9.37
N ALA A 276 14.31 2.54 8.15
CA ALA A 276 13.82 1.84 6.97
C ALA A 276 14.70 0.64 6.60
N CYS A 277 16.03 0.79 6.65
CA CYS A 277 16.95 -0.31 6.38
C CYS A 277 16.79 -1.45 7.40
N ALA A 278 16.70 -1.12 8.69
CA ALA A 278 16.52 -2.09 9.78
C ALA A 278 15.20 -2.87 9.69
N ASN A 279 14.18 -2.27 9.06
CA ASN A 279 12.83 -2.82 8.97
C ASN A 279 12.38 -3.06 7.52
N SER A 280 13.30 -3.34 6.60
CA SER A 280 13.02 -3.43 5.15
C SER A 280 12.03 -4.54 4.76
N ASP A 281 11.73 -5.48 5.65
CA ASP A 281 10.69 -6.50 5.44
C ASP A 281 9.26 -5.94 5.54
N PHE A 282 9.09 -4.77 6.18
CA PHE A 282 7.80 -4.11 6.37
C PHE A 282 7.78 -2.63 5.97
N VAL A 283 8.91 -1.93 6.01
CA VAL A 283 9.05 -0.59 5.46
C VAL A 283 9.38 -0.71 3.98
N ILE A 284 8.56 -0.13 3.10
CA ILE A 284 8.81 -0.19 1.65
C ILE A 284 9.87 0.82 1.23
N GLY A 285 10.03 1.89 2.00
CA GLY A 285 10.96 2.97 1.73
C GLY A 285 10.39 4.31 2.18
N PHE A 286 10.49 5.34 1.33
CA PHE A 286 10.34 6.73 1.73
C PHE A 286 9.31 7.49 0.90
N ALA A 287 8.41 8.22 1.55
CA ALA A 287 7.60 9.26 0.94
C ALA A 287 8.29 10.61 1.16
N THR A 288 8.58 11.36 0.10
CA THR A 288 9.32 12.63 0.21
C THR A 288 8.72 13.74 -0.64
N THR A 289 8.87 14.97 -0.17
CA THR A 289 8.53 16.19 -0.90
C THR A 289 9.64 16.63 -1.85
N GLU A 290 10.82 16.00 -1.79
CA GLU A 290 11.88 16.21 -2.77
C GLU A 290 11.39 15.83 -4.17
N PRO A 291 11.51 16.73 -5.17
CA PRO A 291 11.06 16.43 -6.53
C PRO A 291 11.72 15.18 -7.11
N PHE A 292 10.98 14.41 -7.92
CA PHE A 292 11.47 13.18 -8.55
C PHE A 292 12.77 13.35 -9.37
N PHE A 293 13.02 14.54 -9.91
CA PHE A 293 14.19 14.86 -10.73
C PHE A 293 15.36 15.48 -9.94
N VAL A 294 15.27 15.54 -8.60
CA VAL A 294 16.36 15.97 -7.72
C VAL A 294 17.60 15.10 -7.92
N ASN A 295 18.79 15.69 -7.68
CA ASN A 295 20.11 15.24 -8.14
C ASN A 295 20.68 13.95 -7.50
N HIS A 296 19.84 13.00 -7.08
CA HIS A 296 20.29 11.68 -6.66
C HIS A 296 20.92 10.97 -7.88
N ARG A 297 22.25 10.81 -7.87
CA ARG A 297 23.10 10.39 -9.00
C ARG A 297 22.97 8.89 -9.29
N GLY A 298 22.61 8.11 -8.28
CA GLY A 298 22.68 6.66 -8.28
C GLY A 298 21.49 6.00 -7.62
N THR A 299 21.49 4.68 -7.69
CA THR A 299 20.52 3.82 -7.02
C THR A 299 21.02 3.45 -5.61
N ASP A 300 21.84 4.26 -4.95
CA ASP A 300 22.47 3.90 -3.67
C ASP A 300 21.91 4.76 -2.53
N ILE A 301 21.53 4.09 -1.43
CA ILE A 301 21.03 4.72 -0.21
C ILE A 301 22.01 5.74 0.40
N PHE A 302 23.32 5.58 0.21
CA PHE A 302 24.32 6.52 0.70
C PHE A 302 24.22 7.88 0.03
N GLU A 303 23.81 7.96 -1.23
CA GLU A 303 23.59 9.25 -1.87
C GLU A 303 22.39 9.98 -1.27
N LEU A 304 21.28 9.26 -1.05
CA LEU A 304 20.10 9.80 -0.39
C LEU A 304 20.42 10.26 1.04
N ALA A 305 21.29 9.52 1.73
CA ALA A 305 21.65 9.82 3.11
C ALA A 305 22.66 10.97 3.24
N LEU A 306 23.67 11.02 2.38
CA LEU A 306 24.82 11.91 2.57
C LEU A 306 24.73 13.21 1.75
N LEU A 307 23.93 13.23 0.68
CA LEU A 307 23.83 14.36 -0.22
C LEU A 307 22.50 15.11 -0.04
N ASP A 308 22.54 16.42 -0.20
CA ASP A 308 21.34 17.25 -0.29
C ASP A 308 20.71 17.15 -1.69
N GLY A 309 19.56 17.78 -1.89
CA GLY A 309 18.90 17.78 -3.20
C GLY A 309 19.71 18.44 -4.33
N ASN A 310 20.77 19.19 -3.99
CA ASN A 310 21.70 19.80 -4.94
C ASN A 310 22.95 18.93 -5.15
N GLY A 311 23.04 17.76 -4.51
CA GLY A 311 24.19 16.86 -4.57
C GLY A 311 25.40 17.33 -3.74
N ASN A 312 25.23 18.27 -2.81
CA ASN A 312 26.26 18.68 -1.87
C ASN A 312 26.22 17.80 -0.62
N ALA A 313 27.35 17.63 0.06
CA ALA A 313 27.36 16.92 1.34
C ALA A 313 26.50 17.67 2.37
N GLN A 314 25.63 16.93 3.08
CA GLN A 314 24.83 17.49 4.16
C GLN A 314 25.72 17.80 5.38
N GLU A 315 25.63 19.02 5.92
CA GLU A 315 26.36 19.41 7.12
C GLU A 315 25.81 18.68 8.36
N GLY A 316 26.68 18.32 9.31
CA GLY A 316 26.29 17.62 10.54
C GLY A 316 26.16 16.10 10.43
N MET A 317 26.38 15.52 9.24
CA MET A 317 26.28 14.08 9.03
C MET A 317 27.49 13.30 9.56
N ASP A 318 27.23 12.26 10.34
CA ASP A 318 28.24 11.30 10.77
C ASP A 318 28.33 10.14 9.76
N CYS A 319 29.10 10.36 8.68
CA CYS A 319 29.30 9.36 7.62
C CYS A 319 29.87 8.04 8.15
N ALA A 320 30.72 8.11 9.17
CA ALA A 320 31.32 6.92 9.77
C ALA A 320 30.26 6.08 10.48
N LYS A 321 29.38 6.69 11.28
CA LYS A 321 28.27 5.97 11.93
C LYS A 321 27.35 5.29 10.93
N LEU A 322 26.97 5.98 9.86
CA LEU A 322 26.10 5.42 8.84
C LEU A 322 26.76 4.24 8.12
N ALA A 323 28.02 4.38 7.71
CA ALA A 323 28.78 3.32 7.05
C ALA A 323 29.04 2.10 7.94
N THR A 324 29.15 2.28 9.26
CA THR A 324 29.29 1.17 10.21
C THR A 324 27.97 0.52 10.60
N SER A 325 26.84 1.08 10.21
CA SER A 325 25.53 0.51 10.55
C SER A 325 25.35 -0.85 9.85
N PRO A 326 25.05 -1.92 10.59
CA PRO A 326 24.87 -3.25 10.00
C PRO A 326 23.71 -3.27 9.00
N TYR A 327 22.68 -2.45 9.23
CA TYR A 327 21.48 -2.40 8.40
C TYR A 327 21.70 -1.75 7.04
N VAL A 328 22.63 -0.79 6.95
CA VAL A 328 22.96 -0.07 5.71
C VAL A 328 24.04 -0.81 4.91
N SER A 329 24.78 -1.70 5.55
CA SER A 329 25.82 -2.50 4.89
C SER A 329 25.27 -3.78 4.24
N GLU A 330 23.96 -4.02 4.26
CA GLU A 330 23.34 -5.18 3.61
C GLU A 330 22.98 -4.89 2.15
N HIS A 331 23.81 -5.38 1.23
CA HIS A 331 23.78 -5.04 -0.20
C HIS A 331 22.63 -5.71 -0.98
N GLN A 332 21.89 -6.63 -0.35
CA GLN A 332 20.80 -7.39 -0.98
C GLN A 332 19.43 -6.74 -0.80
N ARG A 333 19.34 -5.59 -0.11
CA ARG A 333 18.06 -4.93 0.16
C ARG A 333 17.80 -3.82 -0.86
N SER A 334 16.52 -3.60 -1.17
CA SER A 334 16.06 -2.46 -1.95
C SER A 334 15.02 -1.67 -1.16
N LEU A 335 14.95 -0.35 -1.40
CA LEU A 335 13.95 0.56 -0.84
C LEU A 335 13.35 1.42 -1.95
N GLY A 336 12.05 1.73 -1.84
CA GLY A 336 11.37 2.68 -2.73
C GLY A 336 11.57 4.14 -2.28
N VAL A 337 11.70 5.06 -3.21
CA VAL A 337 11.62 6.50 -2.95
C VAL A 337 10.47 7.06 -3.79
N PHE A 338 9.37 7.38 -3.12
CA PHE A 338 8.17 7.97 -3.69
C PHE A 338 8.32 9.49 -3.66
N SER A 339 8.61 10.06 -4.82
CA SER A 339 8.89 11.49 -4.96
C SER A 339 7.79 12.18 -5.74
N LEU A 340 7.30 13.29 -5.20
CA LEU A 340 6.31 14.11 -5.87
C LEU A 340 6.87 14.66 -7.19
N VAL A 341 6.06 14.59 -8.24
CA VAL A 341 6.26 15.30 -9.50
C VAL A 341 5.56 16.66 -9.39
N PRO A 342 6.30 17.78 -9.41
CA PRO A 342 5.70 19.11 -9.28
C PRO A 342 4.64 19.37 -10.36
N PRO A 343 3.42 19.81 -10.00
CA PRO A 343 2.36 20.13 -10.96
C PRO A 343 2.77 21.20 -12.00
N ALA A 344 3.75 22.05 -11.65
CA ALA A 344 4.31 23.04 -12.56
C ALA A 344 4.87 22.43 -13.86
N LEU A 345 5.30 21.17 -13.85
CA LEU A 345 5.75 20.48 -15.06
C LEU A 345 4.63 20.20 -16.06
N GLY A 346 3.38 20.14 -15.60
CA GLY A 346 2.20 19.87 -16.44
C GLY A 346 1.47 21.11 -16.94
N GLN A 347 1.97 22.33 -16.68
CA GLN A 347 1.25 23.58 -17.02
C GLN A 347 1.03 23.80 -18.52
N ASP A 348 1.86 23.19 -19.36
CA ASP A 348 1.80 23.25 -20.82
C ASP A 348 1.05 22.05 -21.43
N PHE A 349 0.32 21.29 -20.61
CA PHE A 349 -0.44 20.16 -21.10
C PHE A 349 -1.61 20.61 -21.98
N GLU A 350 -1.69 20.05 -23.18
CA GLU A 350 -2.81 20.21 -24.10
C GLU A 350 -3.33 18.82 -24.49
N LEU A 351 -4.67 18.72 -24.63
CA LEU A 351 -5.31 17.47 -25.04
C LEU A 351 -4.98 17.14 -26.49
N ASP A 352 -4.50 15.92 -26.70
CA ASP A 352 -4.23 15.38 -28.03
C ASP A 352 -5.21 14.23 -28.33
N SER A 353 -6.18 14.51 -29.20
CA SER A 353 -7.16 13.51 -29.67
C SER A 353 -6.52 12.31 -30.39
N THR A 354 -5.27 12.45 -30.85
CA THR A 354 -4.53 11.38 -31.53
C THR A 354 -3.65 10.57 -30.59
N PHE A 355 -3.51 10.99 -29.34
CA PHE A 355 -2.67 10.33 -28.35
C PHE A 355 -3.17 8.92 -28.05
N LYS A 356 -2.27 7.94 -28.23
CA LYS A 356 -2.49 6.55 -27.85
C LYS A 356 -1.32 6.07 -26.99
N PRO A 357 -1.58 5.63 -25.75
CA PRO A 357 -0.53 5.07 -24.90
C PRO A 357 0.05 3.80 -25.54
N SER A 358 1.37 3.65 -25.47
CA SER A 358 2.07 2.48 -26.00
C SER A 358 1.75 1.24 -25.16
N GLY A 359 1.71 0.05 -25.79
CA GLY A 359 1.54 -1.24 -25.08
C GLY A 359 0.12 -1.79 -25.00
N LEU A 360 -0.88 -1.12 -25.58
CA LEU A 360 -2.26 -1.63 -25.67
C LEU A 360 -2.52 -2.18 -27.08
N HIS A 361 -2.63 -3.51 -27.23
CA HIS A 361 -2.97 -4.15 -28.51
C HIS A 361 -4.39 -4.74 -28.58
N SER A 362 -5.20 -4.72 -27.51
CA SER A 362 -6.43 -5.54 -27.49
C SER A 362 -7.71 -4.94 -26.88
N PHE A 363 -7.78 -3.65 -26.52
CA PHE A 363 -9.08 -3.07 -26.11
C PHE A 363 -9.75 -2.28 -27.25
N ASN A 364 -11.04 -2.55 -27.44
CA ASN A 364 -11.88 -2.08 -28.54
C ASN A 364 -11.60 -0.62 -28.94
N PHE A 365 -11.14 -0.44 -30.18
CA PHE A 365 -11.02 0.82 -30.87
C PHE A 365 -12.41 1.48 -30.93
N ASN A 366 -12.66 2.52 -30.12
CA ASN A 366 -13.60 3.62 -30.41
C ASN A 366 -13.69 4.69 -29.30
N SER A 367 -13.08 4.54 -28.13
CA SER A 367 -13.07 5.61 -27.11
C SER A 367 -11.76 6.42 -27.13
N GLU A 368 -11.89 7.75 -27.06
CA GLU A 368 -10.75 8.66 -26.87
C GLU A 368 -10.04 8.38 -25.54
N THR A 369 -8.72 8.52 -25.51
CA THR A 369 -7.93 8.37 -24.27
C THR A 369 -8.34 9.47 -23.29
N PRO A 370 -8.76 9.14 -22.04
CA PRO A 370 -9.17 10.13 -21.06
C PRO A 370 -8.08 11.18 -20.79
N ALA A 371 -8.50 12.41 -20.51
CA ALA A 371 -7.62 13.54 -20.19
C ALA A 371 -6.65 13.23 -19.04
N SER A 372 -7.15 12.54 -18.00
CA SER A 372 -6.40 12.09 -16.83
C SER A 372 -5.21 11.20 -17.21
N VAL A 373 -5.42 10.27 -18.14
CA VAL A 373 -4.38 9.37 -18.66
C VAL A 373 -3.38 10.13 -19.53
N GLN A 374 -3.85 10.99 -20.43
CA GLN A 374 -2.95 11.81 -21.26
C GLN A 374 -2.05 12.71 -20.40
N TYR A 375 -2.62 13.35 -19.38
CA TYR A 375 -1.89 14.18 -18.44
C TYR A 375 -0.86 13.37 -17.64
N LEU A 376 -1.22 12.18 -17.15
CA LEU A 376 -0.31 11.26 -16.46
C LEU A 376 0.92 10.94 -17.33
N PHE A 377 0.72 10.63 -18.61
CA PHE A 377 1.82 10.39 -19.55
C PHE A 377 2.64 11.65 -19.81
N HIS A 378 2.01 12.78 -20.07
CA HIS A 378 2.71 14.05 -20.34
C HIS A 378 3.66 14.41 -19.20
N ILE A 379 3.13 14.48 -17.98
CA ILE A 379 3.91 14.94 -16.83
C ILE A 379 4.99 13.94 -16.41
N THR A 380 4.71 12.63 -16.49
CA THR A 380 5.71 11.59 -16.20
C THR A 380 6.85 11.64 -17.22
N GLY A 381 6.53 11.83 -18.50
CA GLY A 381 7.54 11.95 -19.56
C GLY A 381 8.49 13.12 -19.34
N LYS A 382 7.95 14.29 -19.00
CA LYS A 382 8.76 15.47 -18.66
C LYS A 382 9.63 15.24 -17.43
N ALA A 383 9.09 14.60 -16.38
CA ALA A 383 9.83 14.30 -15.16
C ALA A 383 10.99 13.31 -15.41
N VAL A 384 10.75 12.24 -16.17
CA VAL A 384 11.78 11.26 -16.57
C VAL A 384 12.85 11.91 -17.43
N ALA A 385 12.47 12.68 -18.45
CA ALA A 385 13.43 13.37 -19.32
C ALA A 385 14.32 14.34 -18.53
N LEU A 386 13.76 15.10 -17.60
CA LEU A 386 14.51 16.02 -16.75
C LEU A 386 15.49 15.28 -15.84
N ARG A 387 15.05 14.16 -15.24
CA ARG A 387 15.90 13.33 -14.40
C ARG A 387 17.08 12.74 -15.17
N GLU A 388 16.84 12.20 -16.36
CA GLU A 388 17.89 11.63 -17.22
C GLU A 388 18.89 12.71 -17.66
N LYS A 389 18.41 13.92 -17.98
CA LYS A 389 19.26 15.08 -18.26
C LYS A 389 20.15 15.44 -17.06
N ASN A 390 19.58 15.55 -15.86
CA ASN A 390 20.32 15.86 -14.64
C ASN A 390 21.39 14.81 -14.33
N ARG A 391 21.12 13.52 -14.63
CA ARG A 391 22.10 12.44 -14.49
C ARG A 391 23.28 12.62 -15.44
N GLN A 392 23.00 12.89 -16.73
CA GLN A 392 24.02 13.08 -17.76
C GLN A 392 24.92 14.30 -17.50
N GLU A 393 24.35 15.43 -17.07
CA GLU A 393 25.12 16.65 -16.78
C GLU A 393 26.17 16.44 -15.68
N ARG A 394 25.89 15.59 -14.68
CA ARG A 394 26.77 15.36 -13.52
C ARG A 394 27.72 14.18 -13.65
N GLU A 395 27.42 13.21 -14.52
CA GLU A 395 28.38 12.17 -14.91
C GLU A 395 29.63 12.79 -15.56
N GLY A 396 29.50 13.97 -16.20
CA GLY A 396 30.62 14.73 -16.74
C GLY A 396 31.54 15.39 -15.70
N ASP A 397 31.09 15.54 -14.44
CA ASP A 397 31.74 16.37 -13.41
C ASP A 397 32.45 15.58 -12.28
N SER A 398 32.46 14.24 -12.31
CA SER A 398 32.87 13.44 -11.15
C SER A 398 33.94 12.37 -11.44
N SER A 399 35.12 12.49 -10.79
CA SER A 399 36.03 11.38 -10.54
C SER A 399 35.41 10.43 -9.50
N ARG A 400 35.16 9.17 -9.86
CA ARG A 400 34.63 8.13 -8.94
C ARG A 400 35.63 7.86 -7.80
N GLY A 401 35.33 8.31 -6.60
CA GLY A 401 35.83 7.66 -5.38
C GLY A 401 35.05 6.36 -5.15
N GLU A 402 35.68 5.36 -4.52
CA GLU A 402 35.01 4.14 -4.07
C GLU A 402 34.00 4.50 -2.97
N THR A 403 32.73 4.69 -3.35
CA THR A 403 31.64 4.77 -2.39
C THR A 403 31.30 3.36 -1.89
N PRO A 404 31.10 3.15 -0.59
CA PRO A 404 30.63 1.87 -0.08
C PRO A 404 29.30 1.51 -0.73
N GLU A 405 29.12 0.25 -1.12
CA GLU A 405 27.88 -0.22 -1.75
C GLU A 405 26.80 -0.43 -0.67
N GLY A 406 25.67 0.26 -0.78
CA GLY A 406 24.52 0.13 0.13
C GLY A 406 23.28 -0.50 -0.53
N PRO A 407 22.17 -0.62 0.22
CA PRO A 407 20.85 -0.94 -0.32
C PRO A 407 20.50 -0.12 -1.55
N LYS A 408 19.84 -0.77 -2.52
CA LYS A 408 19.44 -0.12 -3.76
C LYS A 408 18.17 0.72 -3.60
N ILE A 409 18.11 1.86 -4.27
CA ILE A 409 16.91 2.70 -4.33
C ILE A 409 16.17 2.49 -5.65
N VAL A 410 14.86 2.26 -5.55
CA VAL A 410 13.91 2.32 -6.66
C VAL A 410 13.16 3.65 -6.56
N HIS A 411 13.40 4.55 -7.50
CA HIS A 411 12.69 5.84 -7.54
C HIS A 411 11.36 5.69 -8.26
N ILE A 412 10.29 6.21 -7.65
CA ILE A 412 8.91 6.02 -8.06
C ILE A 412 8.26 7.41 -8.14
N PRO A 413 7.86 7.89 -9.33
CA PRO A 413 7.24 9.21 -9.46
C PRO A 413 5.81 9.18 -8.92
N ALA A 414 5.47 10.16 -8.10
CA ALA A 414 4.11 10.39 -7.62
C ALA A 414 3.50 11.62 -8.30
N VAL A 415 2.40 11.42 -9.04
CA VAL A 415 1.76 12.43 -9.86
C VAL A 415 0.41 12.79 -9.27
N ILE A 416 0.18 14.09 -9.04
CA ILE A 416 -1.14 14.60 -8.63
C ILE A 416 -2.06 14.62 -9.85
N ILE A 417 -3.18 13.93 -9.76
CA ILE A 417 -4.30 14.02 -10.69
C ILE A 417 -5.33 14.98 -10.08
N ALA A 418 -5.67 16.04 -10.80
CA ALA A 418 -6.47 17.17 -10.31
C ALA A 418 -7.68 17.48 -11.18
#